data_AF-A0A926A3D9-F1
#
_entry.id   AF-A0A926A3D9-F1
#
_cell.length_a   1.000
_cell.length_b   1.000
_cell.length_c   1.000
_cell.angle_alpha   90.00
_cell.angle_beta   90.00
_cell.angle_gamma   90.00
#
_symmetry.space_group_name_H-M   'P 1'
#
loop_
_entity.id
_entity.type
_entity.pdbx_description
1 polymer ?
#
loop_
_entity_poly.entity_id
_entity_poly.type
_entity_poly.pdbx_seq_one_letter_code
_entity_poly.pdbx_strand_id
1 'polypeptide(L)'
;MRGPGDAGRMVRGGRVVVRIVTVWLVTTGALLLLDGALAGFEMTSWWQPTLLALLLGVLSAVVWPLILRVALPLALFTLGVASYLVLGAALLAVSFAIPGVTIVNLSTAVVVAVAMSVVGAGASWLLGLDEDEIFFRRAARRPGATDDVDDRPPGVIFLQVDGLGHDTLRRALRSGEMPVFSRWLADGSHVLTHWNTDWSSQTGASVAGILHGDSSDILGFRWYEKDRDHVMACSNPEDAAEIERRASDGRGLLSVDGAGHGNLFTGDAPYVSLTMSAVPVFTGRGRRGRVRTSGYGYFAYFASPINVLRTLGGAVAEIVRELRASITQRQRNVFPRVDRGLWFPFVRAGTNVIARDVVVSAIIEDMLAGRACAYADFLGYDEVSHYSGVERWDALAVLRDIDQHIGRIHRAAQLAPRRYHVVCLSDHGQTQGWAFADHFGESVDALVGRLCGADPELPDARGHSEKGWQAGAVLNEASAGGGFAARRLRARVDHARRRETAA
;
A
#
# COMPACT_ATOMS: atom_id res chain seq x y z
N MET A 1 31.87 37.50 -28.24
CA MET A 1 31.18 37.45 -26.93
C MET A 1 30.92 35.99 -26.60
N ARG A 2 31.60 35.43 -25.59
CA ARG A 2 31.44 34.03 -25.17
C ARG A 2 30.28 33.94 -24.17
N GLY A 3 29.26 33.14 -24.51
CA GLY A 3 28.08 32.92 -23.67
C GLY A 3 28.40 32.07 -22.43
N PRO A 4 27.66 32.25 -21.32
CA PRO A 4 27.92 31.57 -20.05
C PRO A 4 27.40 30.13 -20.10
N GLY A 5 28.17 29.22 -20.70
CA GLY A 5 27.76 27.84 -20.98
C GLY A 5 28.43 26.73 -20.18
N ASP A 6 29.48 26.99 -19.38
CA ASP A 6 30.33 25.89 -18.87
C ASP A 6 30.56 25.84 -17.34
N ALA A 7 29.94 26.72 -16.55
CA ALA A 7 30.14 26.72 -15.08
C ALA A 7 29.29 25.68 -14.31
N GLY A 8 28.50 24.84 -15.00
CA GLY A 8 27.46 24.01 -14.37
C GLY A 8 27.80 22.54 -14.10
N ARG A 9 28.88 21.99 -14.66
CA ARG A 9 29.18 20.53 -14.54
C ARG A 9 29.93 20.16 -13.26
N MET A 10 30.85 20.99 -12.77
CA MET A 10 31.67 20.66 -11.59
C MET A 10 30.94 20.86 -10.25
N VAL A 11 29.97 21.78 -10.16
CA VAL A 11 29.21 22.07 -8.92
C VAL A 11 28.18 20.98 -8.59
N ARG A 12 27.83 20.10 -9.55
CA ARG A 12 26.79 19.07 -9.39
C ARG A 12 27.32 17.73 -8.86
N GLY A 13 28.55 17.34 -9.21
CA GLY A 13 29.21 16.16 -8.62
C GLY A 13 29.53 16.36 -7.14
N GLY A 14 29.95 17.58 -6.78
CA GLY A 14 30.27 17.95 -5.40
C GLY A 14 29.11 17.74 -4.42
N ARG A 15 27.86 18.01 -4.82
CA ARG A 15 26.68 17.80 -3.94
C ARG A 15 26.41 16.33 -3.64
N VAL A 16 26.63 15.43 -4.60
CA VAL A 16 26.45 13.99 -4.38
C VAL A 16 27.56 13.45 -3.49
N VAL A 17 28.80 13.86 -3.74
CA VAL A 17 29.96 13.47 -2.91
C VAL A 17 29.80 14.00 -1.48
N VAL A 18 29.49 15.30 -1.33
CA VAL A 18 29.20 15.91 -0.02
C VAL A 18 28.08 15.15 0.69
N ARG A 19 26.99 14.79 0.00
CA ARG A 19 25.91 14.00 0.59
C ARG A 19 26.36 12.62 1.05
N ILE A 20 27.09 11.87 0.22
CA ILE A 20 27.60 10.54 0.58
C ILE A 20 28.53 10.66 1.79
N VAL A 21 29.42 11.64 1.79
CA VAL A 21 30.34 11.91 2.90
C VAL A 21 29.56 12.31 4.16
N THR A 22 28.56 13.19 4.06
CA THR A 22 27.74 13.58 5.21
C THR A 22 26.99 12.39 5.80
N VAL A 23 26.34 11.57 4.97
CA VAL A 23 25.66 10.35 5.45
C VAL A 23 26.68 9.42 6.09
N TRP A 24 27.82 9.18 5.47
CA TRP A 24 28.88 8.33 6.03
C TRP A 24 29.42 8.83 7.37
N LEU A 25 29.64 10.14 7.52
CA LEU A 25 30.07 10.75 8.77
C LEU A 25 28.99 10.64 9.86
N VAL A 26 27.73 10.89 9.53
CA VAL A 26 26.60 10.75 10.47
C VAL A 26 26.45 9.28 10.90
N THR A 27 26.55 8.33 9.97
CA THR A 27 26.53 6.89 10.25
C THR A 27 27.70 6.49 11.15
N THR A 28 28.90 7.00 10.87
CA THR A 28 30.11 6.75 11.69
C THR A 28 29.92 7.28 13.11
N GLY A 29 29.44 8.52 13.26
CA GLY A 29 29.17 9.14 14.56
C GLY A 29 28.12 8.38 15.35
N ALA A 30 27.06 7.87 14.69
CA ALA A 30 26.06 7.05 15.34
C ALA A 30 26.62 5.71 15.83
N LEU A 31 27.48 5.04 15.05
CA LEU A 31 28.13 3.81 15.50
C LEU A 31 29.01 4.05 16.74
N LEU A 32 29.74 5.17 16.79
CA LEU A 32 30.51 5.57 17.98
C LEU A 32 29.62 5.82 19.21
N LEU A 33 28.44 6.40 19.02
CA LEU A 33 27.48 6.59 20.12
C LEU A 33 26.90 5.24 20.59
N LEU A 34 26.62 4.33 19.67
CA LEU A 34 26.10 3.00 20.00
C LEU A 34 27.15 2.16 20.74
N ASP A 35 28.43 2.26 20.36
CA ASP A 35 29.56 1.62 21.04
C ASP A 35 29.60 1.96 22.54
N GLY A 36 29.41 3.25 22.88
CA GLY A 36 29.36 3.69 24.28
C GLY A 36 28.04 3.39 25.00
N ALA A 37 26.94 3.15 24.28
CA ALA A 37 25.59 3.05 24.85
C ALA A 37 25.06 1.62 24.97
N LEU A 38 25.51 0.69 24.11
CA LEU A 38 25.01 -0.68 24.05
C LEU A 38 25.99 -1.67 24.67
N ALA A 39 25.57 -2.29 25.77
CA ALA A 39 26.28 -3.45 26.30
C ALA A 39 26.30 -4.58 25.26
N GLY A 40 27.50 -4.97 24.83
CA GLY A 40 27.71 -6.05 23.86
C GLY A 40 27.85 -5.62 22.41
N PHE A 41 28.06 -4.33 22.14
CA PHE A 41 28.58 -3.81 20.88
C PHE A 41 29.85 -3.03 21.17
N GLU A 42 31.02 -3.55 20.79
CA GLU A 42 32.30 -2.88 21.06
C GLU A 42 33.17 -2.77 19.79
N MET A 43 33.85 -1.63 19.68
CA MET A 43 34.82 -1.31 18.65
C MET A 43 36.10 -0.78 19.29
N THR A 44 37.16 -1.58 19.27
CA THR A 44 38.45 -1.27 19.91
C THR A 44 39.32 -0.23 19.21
N SER A 45 39.10 0.02 17.92
CA SER A 45 39.99 0.85 17.09
C SER A 45 39.23 1.98 16.38
N TRP A 46 39.87 3.15 16.28
CA TRP A 46 39.28 4.37 15.68
C TRP A 46 38.81 4.23 14.23
N TRP A 47 39.37 3.30 13.45
CA TRP A 47 39.02 3.06 12.05
C TRP A 47 37.83 2.11 11.86
N GLN A 48 37.45 1.36 12.89
CA GLN A 48 36.37 0.36 12.79
C GLN A 48 34.99 0.99 12.56
N PRO A 49 34.59 2.08 13.24
CA PRO A 49 33.29 2.72 12.98
C PRO A 49 33.19 3.23 11.54
N THR A 50 34.28 3.80 11.00
CA THR A 50 34.31 4.29 9.62
C THR A 50 34.19 3.17 8.59
N LEU A 51 34.88 2.05 8.81
CA LEU A 51 34.80 0.89 7.92
C LEU A 51 33.43 0.20 8.02
N LEU A 52 32.91 0.04 9.23
CA LEU A 52 31.61 -0.56 9.47
C LEU A 52 30.48 0.28 8.86
N ALA A 53 30.56 1.61 8.96
CA ALA A 53 29.62 2.52 8.29
C ALA A 53 29.63 2.34 6.76
N LEU A 54 30.83 2.19 6.17
CA LEU A 54 30.97 1.94 4.73
C LEU A 54 30.36 0.58 4.34
N LEU A 55 30.68 -0.47 5.09
CA LEU A 55 30.16 -1.83 4.85
C LEU A 55 28.64 -1.91 5.05
N LEU A 56 28.09 -1.21 6.03
CA LEU A 56 26.64 -1.06 6.21
C LEU A 56 25.99 -0.37 5.01
N GLY A 57 26.63 0.67 4.46
CA GLY A 57 26.19 1.32 3.23
C GLY A 57 26.16 0.37 2.04
N VAL A 58 27.22 -0.45 1.86
CA VAL A 58 27.30 -1.46 0.80
C VAL A 58 26.27 -2.57 1.01
N LEU A 59 26.12 -3.06 2.24
CA LEU A 59 25.13 -4.07 2.61
C LEU A 59 23.72 -3.58 2.28
N SER A 60 23.42 -2.33 2.59
CA SER A 60 22.12 -1.69 2.33
C SER A 60 21.88 -1.43 0.83
N ALA A 61 22.92 -1.09 0.06
CA ALA A 61 22.78 -0.79 -1.36
C ALA A 61 22.77 -2.02 -2.27
N VAL A 62 23.46 -3.09 -1.86
CA VAL A 62 23.66 -4.29 -2.69
C VAL A 62 22.93 -5.49 -2.10
N VAL A 63 23.27 -5.86 -0.87
CA VAL A 63 22.81 -7.12 -0.27
C VAL A 63 21.32 -7.05 0.09
N TRP A 64 20.83 -5.89 0.53
CA TRP A 64 19.43 -5.70 0.87
C TRP A 64 18.46 -5.93 -0.31
N PRO A 65 18.66 -5.34 -1.50
CA PRO A 65 17.88 -5.69 -2.69
C PRO A 65 17.92 -7.19 -3.03
N LEU A 66 19.07 -7.87 -2.87
CA LEU A 66 19.17 -9.31 -3.11
C LEU A 66 18.35 -10.13 -2.11
N ILE A 67 18.43 -9.77 -0.82
CA ILE A 67 17.67 -10.41 0.26
C ILE A 67 16.17 -10.28 0.03
N LEU A 68 15.70 -9.08 -0.35
CA LEU A 68 14.27 -8.83 -0.54
C LEU A 68 13.66 -9.67 -1.66
N ARG A 69 14.41 -10.07 -2.69
CA ARG A 69 13.89 -10.98 -3.72
C ARG A 69 13.37 -12.30 -3.14
N VAL A 70 13.91 -12.73 -2.00
CA VAL A 70 13.51 -13.96 -1.31
C VAL A 70 12.66 -13.65 -0.08
N ALA A 71 12.97 -12.59 0.64
CA ALA A 71 12.38 -12.24 1.94
C ALA A 71 11.17 -11.29 1.86
N LEU A 72 10.81 -10.74 0.69
CA LEU A 72 9.68 -9.82 0.53
C LEU A 72 8.37 -10.33 1.16
N PRO A 73 7.94 -11.59 0.96
CA PRO A 73 6.71 -12.09 1.58
C PRO A 73 6.79 -12.06 3.12
N LEU A 74 7.97 -12.35 3.67
CA LEU A 74 8.21 -12.34 5.11
C LEU A 74 8.25 -10.91 5.65
N ALA A 75 8.87 -9.98 4.92
CA ALA A 75 8.88 -8.56 5.25
C ALA A 75 7.46 -7.99 5.31
N LEU A 76 6.61 -8.31 4.33
CA LEU A 76 5.22 -7.87 4.30
C LEU A 76 4.39 -8.49 5.43
N PHE A 77 4.50 -9.81 5.65
CA PHE A 77 3.74 -10.51 6.70
C PHE A 77 4.08 -10.01 8.12
N THR A 78 5.28 -9.50 8.31
CA THR A 78 5.75 -9.00 9.61
C THR A 78 5.76 -7.47 9.71
N LEU A 79 5.13 -6.77 8.76
CA LEU A 79 5.12 -5.30 8.67
C LEU A 79 6.53 -4.68 8.75
N GLY A 80 7.53 -5.37 8.18
CA GLY A 80 8.93 -4.97 8.17
C GLY A 80 9.77 -5.49 9.34
N VAL A 81 9.21 -6.13 10.36
CA VAL A 81 9.98 -6.61 11.53
C VAL A 81 11.01 -7.68 11.12
N ALA A 82 10.64 -8.63 10.27
CA ALA A 82 11.57 -9.66 9.80
C ALA A 82 12.72 -9.10 8.96
N SER A 83 12.51 -7.96 8.28
CA SER A 83 13.57 -7.26 7.56
C SER A 83 14.73 -6.92 8.48
N TYR A 84 14.44 -6.45 9.70
CA TYR A 84 15.45 -6.11 10.70
C TYR A 84 16.13 -7.33 11.32
N LEU A 85 15.42 -8.45 11.44
CA LEU A 85 16.04 -9.72 11.85
C LEU A 85 17.09 -10.16 10.82
N VAL A 86 16.77 -10.06 9.53
CA VAL A 86 17.71 -10.43 8.46
C VAL A 86 18.87 -9.42 8.37
N LEU A 87 18.59 -8.12 8.47
CA LEU A 87 19.63 -7.08 8.49
C LEU A 87 20.56 -7.23 9.72
N GLY A 88 20.00 -7.52 10.89
CA GLY A 88 20.77 -7.80 12.11
C GLY A 88 21.63 -9.06 11.95
N ALA A 89 21.10 -10.12 11.36
CA ALA A 89 21.90 -11.33 11.08
C ALA A 89 23.04 -11.05 10.09
N ALA A 90 22.80 -10.24 9.05
CA ALA A 90 23.83 -9.83 8.11
C ALA A 90 24.89 -8.93 8.77
N LEU A 91 24.48 -8.02 9.66
CA LEU A 91 25.40 -7.19 10.44
C LEU A 91 26.28 -8.04 11.37
N LEU A 92 25.69 -9.01 12.06
CA LEU A 92 26.43 -9.96 12.90
C LEU A 92 27.43 -10.78 12.06
N ALA A 93 27.05 -11.20 10.85
CA ALA A 93 27.98 -11.87 9.94
C ALA A 93 29.14 -10.95 9.53
N VAL A 94 28.87 -9.67 9.24
CA VAL A 94 29.89 -8.67 8.89
C VAL A 94 30.84 -8.41 10.06
N SER A 95 30.37 -8.40 11.32
CA SER A 95 31.27 -8.18 12.46
C SER A 95 32.36 -9.25 12.58
N PHE A 96 32.10 -10.51 12.20
CA PHE A 96 33.13 -11.55 12.19
C PHE A 96 34.24 -11.31 11.15
N ALA A 97 33.98 -10.50 10.12
CA ALA A 97 34.97 -10.16 9.10
C ALA A 97 35.86 -8.98 9.50
N ILE A 98 35.51 -8.22 10.55
CA ILE A 98 36.26 -7.03 10.98
C ILE A 98 36.95 -7.33 12.32
N PRO A 99 38.29 -7.47 12.35
CA PRO A 99 39.01 -7.69 13.59
C PRO A 99 38.75 -6.58 14.61
N GLY A 100 38.34 -6.97 15.82
CA GLY A 100 38.12 -6.07 16.95
C GLY A 100 36.75 -5.38 17.01
N VAL A 101 35.81 -5.72 16.10
CA VAL A 101 34.38 -5.41 16.25
C VAL A 101 33.71 -6.61 16.90
N THR A 102 33.08 -6.44 18.06
CA THR A 102 32.36 -7.51 18.74
C THR A 102 30.86 -7.18 18.79
N ILE A 103 30.04 -8.14 18.35
CA ILE A 103 28.60 -8.12 18.54
C ILE A 103 28.23 -9.42 19.25
N VAL A 104 27.77 -9.33 20.49
CA VAL A 104 27.64 -10.50 21.38
C VAL A 104 26.55 -11.48 20.91
N ASN A 105 25.45 -10.97 20.35
CA ASN A 105 24.33 -11.80 19.91
C ASN A 105 23.49 -11.14 18.81
N LEU A 106 22.57 -11.92 18.24
CA LEU A 106 21.66 -11.44 17.20
C LEU A 106 20.78 -10.29 17.69
N SER A 107 20.33 -10.30 18.96
CA SER A 107 19.49 -9.21 19.48
C SER A 107 20.21 -7.86 19.48
N THR A 108 21.48 -7.82 19.87
CA THR A 108 22.29 -6.59 19.81
C THR A 108 22.48 -6.14 18.35
N ALA A 109 22.75 -7.07 17.44
CA ALA A 109 22.87 -6.76 16.02
C ALA A 109 21.58 -6.16 15.44
N VAL A 110 20.42 -6.68 15.82
CA VAL A 110 19.11 -6.16 15.41
C VAL A 110 18.88 -4.77 15.98
N VAL A 111 19.21 -4.52 17.26
CA VAL A 111 19.09 -3.19 17.87
C VAL A 111 19.97 -2.18 17.16
N VAL A 112 21.23 -2.54 16.84
CA VAL A 112 22.13 -1.69 16.05
C VAL A 112 21.52 -1.43 14.67
N ALA A 113 21.02 -2.46 13.96
CA ALA A 113 20.40 -2.28 12.64
C ALA A 113 19.18 -1.33 12.68
N VAL A 114 18.33 -1.44 13.70
CA VAL A 114 17.18 -0.55 13.91
C VAL A 114 17.65 0.88 14.21
N ALA A 115 18.59 1.05 15.14
CA ALA A 115 19.14 2.36 15.51
C ALA A 115 19.80 3.07 14.31
N MET A 116 20.60 2.33 13.53
CA MET A 116 21.25 2.84 12.33
C MET A 116 20.24 3.22 11.24
N SER A 117 19.11 2.50 11.15
CA SER A 117 18.03 2.87 10.23
C SER A 117 17.36 4.18 10.66
N VAL A 118 17.10 4.36 11.96
CA VAL A 118 16.53 5.62 12.49
C VAL A 118 17.45 6.80 12.21
N VAL A 119 18.76 6.63 12.44
CA VAL A 119 19.77 7.64 12.10
C VAL A 119 19.77 7.93 10.60
N GLY A 120 19.71 6.90 9.75
CA GLY A 120 19.65 7.06 8.29
C GLY A 120 18.41 7.81 7.81
N ALA A 121 17.24 7.54 8.42
CA ALA A 121 16.00 8.26 8.15
C ALA A 121 16.08 9.72 8.63
N GLY A 122 16.64 9.96 9.83
CA GLY A 122 16.85 11.31 10.35
C GLY A 122 17.83 12.12 9.50
N ALA A 123 18.93 11.51 9.05
CA ALA A 123 19.88 12.12 8.11
C ALA A 123 19.21 12.43 6.77
N SER A 124 18.34 11.54 6.28
CA SER A 124 17.58 11.76 5.06
C SER A 124 16.59 12.91 5.19
N TRP A 125 15.89 12.99 6.30
CA TRP A 125 14.98 14.09 6.61
C TRP A 125 15.72 15.43 6.72
N LEU A 126 16.84 15.47 7.47
CA LEU A 126 17.64 16.68 7.68
C LEU A 126 18.24 17.21 6.37
N LEU A 127 18.66 16.30 5.50
CA LEU A 127 19.22 16.64 4.19
C LEU A 127 18.14 16.96 3.14
N GLY A 128 16.85 16.96 3.51
CA GLY A 128 15.73 17.19 2.60
C GLY A 128 15.70 16.17 1.47
N LEU A 129 16.08 14.92 1.75
CA LEU A 129 16.12 13.84 0.77
C LEU A 129 14.70 13.34 0.54
N ASP A 130 13.93 14.08 -0.22
CA ASP A 130 12.72 13.55 -0.82
C ASP A 130 13.18 12.61 -1.96
N GLU A 131 13.32 11.31 -1.65
CA GLU A 131 13.82 10.30 -2.60
C GLU A 131 12.99 10.30 -3.88
N ASP A 132 11.69 10.56 -3.75
CA ASP A 132 10.75 10.73 -4.85
C ASP A 132 11.20 11.89 -5.75
N GLU A 133 11.48 13.08 -5.20
CA GLU A 133 11.93 14.25 -5.97
C GLU A 133 13.29 13.99 -6.66
N ILE A 134 14.17 13.22 -6.04
CA ILE A 134 15.49 12.87 -6.61
C ILE A 134 15.35 11.82 -7.72
N PHE A 135 14.44 10.87 -7.56
CA PHE A 135 14.06 9.91 -8.59
C PHE A 135 13.40 10.62 -9.78
N PHE A 136 12.42 11.50 -9.52
CA PHE A 136 11.76 12.36 -10.52
C PHE A 136 12.77 13.23 -11.27
N ARG A 137 13.67 13.93 -10.56
CA ARG A 137 14.71 14.76 -11.19
C ARG A 137 15.73 13.94 -11.98
N ARG A 138 15.92 12.64 -11.70
CA ARG A 138 16.78 11.76 -12.50
C ARG A 138 16.05 11.17 -13.69
N ALA A 139 14.77 10.82 -13.55
CA ALA A 139 13.93 10.30 -14.62
C ALA A 139 13.62 11.38 -15.68
N ALA A 140 13.30 12.60 -15.24
CA ALA A 140 13.16 13.79 -16.10
C ALA A 140 14.47 14.22 -16.79
N ARG A 141 15.61 13.60 -16.45
CA ARG A 141 16.94 13.88 -17.04
C ARG A 141 17.43 12.76 -17.97
N ARG A 142 16.59 11.76 -18.31
CA ARG A 142 16.93 10.83 -19.39
C ARG A 142 17.04 11.62 -20.71
N PRO A 143 18.13 11.46 -21.48
CA PRO A 143 18.23 12.08 -22.79
C PRO A 143 17.12 11.52 -23.69
N GLY A 144 16.24 12.40 -24.17
CA GLY A 144 14.97 12.06 -24.83
C GLY A 144 13.75 12.75 -24.20
N ALA A 145 13.87 13.25 -22.97
CA ALA A 145 12.97 14.27 -22.42
C ALA A 145 13.39 15.66 -22.96
N THR A 146 13.37 15.81 -24.28
CA THR A 146 13.52 17.10 -24.94
C THR A 146 12.19 17.84 -24.92
N ASP A 147 12.23 19.16 -25.04
CA ASP A 147 11.10 20.10 -25.20
C ASP A 147 10.17 19.81 -26.40
N ASP A 148 10.22 18.61 -26.99
CA ASP A 148 9.19 18.15 -27.90
C ASP A 148 7.96 17.80 -27.06
N VAL A 149 6.92 18.60 -27.27
CA VAL A 149 5.56 18.25 -26.82
C VAL A 149 5.30 16.84 -27.31
N ASP A 150 5.17 15.91 -26.37
CA ASP A 150 4.77 14.56 -26.66
C ASP A 150 3.47 14.59 -27.50
N ASP A 151 3.58 14.23 -28.79
CA ASP A 151 2.47 14.17 -29.76
C ASP A 151 1.42 13.11 -29.36
N ARG A 152 1.72 12.28 -28.35
CA ARG A 152 0.75 11.33 -27.80
C ARG A 152 -0.43 12.10 -27.16
N PRO A 153 -1.66 11.57 -27.29
CA PRO A 153 -2.80 12.12 -26.56
C PRO A 153 -2.54 12.08 -25.05
N PRO A 154 -3.04 13.06 -24.28
CA PRO A 154 -2.91 13.03 -22.82
C PRO A 154 -3.38 11.69 -22.25
N GLY A 155 -2.62 11.14 -21.31
CA GLY A 155 -3.04 9.98 -20.55
C GLY A 155 -4.05 10.34 -19.47
N VAL A 156 -4.69 9.35 -18.85
CA VAL A 156 -5.66 9.56 -17.77
C VAL A 156 -5.31 8.71 -16.54
N ILE A 157 -5.22 9.34 -15.38
CA ILE A 157 -5.00 8.66 -14.10
C ILE A 157 -6.29 8.74 -13.29
N PHE A 158 -6.90 7.58 -13.05
CA PHE A 158 -8.11 7.43 -12.25
C PHE A 158 -7.72 7.06 -10.82
N LEU A 159 -8.14 7.88 -9.86
CA LEU A 159 -7.86 7.72 -8.44
C LEU A 159 -9.20 7.58 -7.71
N GLN A 160 -9.57 6.36 -7.33
CA GLN A 160 -10.77 6.08 -6.57
C GLN A 160 -10.51 6.27 -5.07
N VAL A 161 -11.40 7.00 -4.39
CA VAL A 161 -11.51 7.00 -2.93
C VAL A 161 -12.73 6.18 -2.56
N ASP A 162 -12.52 4.95 -2.12
CA ASP A 162 -13.58 3.99 -1.79
C ASP A 162 -14.50 4.57 -0.71
N GLY A 163 -15.82 4.39 -0.86
CA GLY A 163 -16.84 4.75 0.13
C GLY A 163 -17.07 6.25 0.38
N LEU A 164 -16.39 7.15 -0.36
CA LEU A 164 -16.50 8.60 -0.16
C LEU A 164 -17.76 9.20 -0.79
N GLY A 165 -18.82 9.32 0.02
CA GLY A 165 -20.05 9.99 -0.38
C GLY A 165 -19.88 11.48 -0.68
N HIS A 166 -20.63 12.00 -1.67
CA HIS A 166 -20.56 13.39 -2.12
C HIS A 166 -20.79 14.42 -1.00
N ASP A 167 -21.79 14.20 -0.15
CA ASP A 167 -22.10 15.10 0.96
C ASP A 167 -21.01 15.10 2.03
N THR A 168 -20.40 13.93 2.28
CA THR A 168 -19.26 13.78 3.18
C THR A 168 -18.05 14.53 2.63
N LEU A 169 -17.76 14.39 1.34
CA LEU A 169 -16.72 15.17 0.66
C LEU A 169 -16.97 16.67 0.79
N ARG A 170 -18.19 17.16 0.54
CA ARG A 170 -18.54 18.58 0.70
C ARG A 170 -18.36 19.09 2.13
N ARG A 171 -18.60 18.25 3.15
CA ARG A 171 -18.34 18.62 4.55
C ARG A 171 -16.85 18.61 4.85
N ALA A 172 -16.11 17.59 4.42
CA ALA A 172 -14.66 17.48 4.56
C ALA A 172 -13.89 18.64 3.92
N LEU A 173 -14.33 19.11 2.75
CA LEU A 173 -13.77 20.29 2.07
C LEU A 173 -13.99 21.57 2.90
N ARG A 174 -15.19 21.75 3.46
CA ARG A 174 -15.52 22.91 4.30
C ARG A 174 -14.76 22.94 5.62
N SER A 175 -14.48 21.78 6.21
CA SER A 175 -13.71 21.66 7.45
C SER A 175 -12.19 21.66 7.23
N GLY A 176 -11.71 21.72 5.99
CA GLY A 176 -10.28 21.74 5.68
C GLY A 176 -9.60 20.38 5.88
N GLU A 177 -10.34 19.28 5.81
CA GLU A 177 -9.78 17.92 5.89
C GLU A 177 -9.11 17.52 4.56
N MET A 178 -9.54 18.08 3.42
CA MET A 178 -9.01 17.78 2.09
C MET A 178 -8.42 19.04 1.41
N PRO A 179 -7.26 19.54 1.87
CA PRO A 179 -6.69 20.80 1.38
C PRO A 179 -6.29 20.76 -0.11
N VAL A 180 -5.86 19.62 -0.65
CA VAL A 180 -5.49 19.51 -2.07
C VAL A 180 -6.73 19.66 -2.95
N PHE A 181 -7.80 18.94 -2.64
CA PHE A 181 -9.07 19.07 -3.38
C PHE A 181 -9.66 20.47 -3.24
N SER A 182 -9.66 21.04 -2.02
CA SER A 182 -10.14 22.40 -1.79
C SER A 182 -9.39 23.43 -2.64
N ARG A 183 -8.06 23.29 -2.75
CA ARG A 183 -7.25 24.14 -3.62
C ARG A 183 -7.58 23.91 -5.10
N TRP A 184 -7.73 22.67 -5.55
CA TRP A 184 -8.07 22.38 -6.95
C TRP A 184 -9.38 23.01 -7.41
N LEU A 185 -10.39 23.00 -6.53
CA LEU A 185 -11.68 23.65 -6.77
C LEU A 185 -11.55 25.18 -6.73
N ALA A 186 -10.79 25.73 -5.78
CA ALA A 186 -10.56 27.17 -5.68
C ALA A 186 -9.79 27.74 -6.88
N ASP A 187 -8.79 27.00 -7.38
CA ASP A 187 -7.99 27.37 -8.55
C ASP A 187 -8.74 27.14 -9.87
N GLY A 188 -9.93 26.53 -9.85
CA GLY A 188 -10.72 26.19 -11.04
C GLY A 188 -10.11 25.10 -11.92
N SER A 189 -9.12 24.36 -11.41
CA SER A 189 -8.43 23.28 -12.14
C SER A 189 -9.26 21.99 -12.27
N HIS A 190 -10.20 21.77 -11.34
CA HIS A 190 -11.07 20.61 -11.30
C HIS A 190 -12.50 21.03 -10.97
N VAL A 191 -13.47 20.18 -11.30
CA VAL A 191 -14.90 20.39 -11.01
C VAL A 191 -15.42 19.21 -10.19
N LEU A 192 -16.12 19.53 -9.09
CA LEU A 192 -16.82 18.52 -8.30
C LEU A 192 -18.16 18.19 -8.95
N THR A 193 -18.30 16.96 -9.43
CA THR A 193 -19.54 16.46 -10.06
C THR A 193 -20.16 15.37 -9.21
N HIS A 194 -21.48 15.44 -9.00
CA HIS A 194 -22.24 14.38 -8.36
C HIS A 194 -22.61 13.31 -9.41
N TRP A 195 -22.52 12.04 -9.03
CA TRP A 195 -23.01 10.93 -9.83
C TRP A 195 -23.72 9.92 -8.93
N ASN A 196 -24.68 9.19 -9.50
CA ASN A 196 -25.41 8.15 -8.80
C ASN A 196 -24.87 6.79 -9.19
N THR A 197 -24.55 5.97 -8.20
CA THR A 197 -24.17 4.57 -8.42
C THR A 197 -25.40 3.75 -8.79
N ASP A 198 -25.17 2.66 -9.50
CA ASP A 198 -26.23 1.67 -9.74
C ASP A 198 -26.48 0.81 -8.48
N TRP A 199 -27.50 -0.05 -8.54
CA TRP A 199 -27.75 -1.06 -7.52
C TRP A 199 -27.00 -2.38 -7.86
N SER A 200 -26.25 -3.00 -6.96
CA SER A 200 -25.99 -2.59 -5.57
C SER A 200 -24.87 -1.53 -5.48
N SER A 201 -25.01 -0.57 -4.58
CA SER A 201 -24.00 0.47 -4.32
C SER A 201 -22.85 -0.10 -3.46
N GLN A 202 -22.13 -1.08 -4.01
CA GLN A 202 -21.07 -1.83 -3.35
C GLN A 202 -19.88 -1.95 -4.29
N THR A 203 -18.67 -1.99 -3.71
CA THR A 203 -17.39 -1.95 -4.45
C THR A 203 -17.34 -2.92 -5.63
N GLY A 204 -17.79 -4.17 -5.46
CA GLY A 204 -17.81 -5.16 -6.54
C GLY A 204 -18.64 -4.73 -7.75
N ALA A 205 -19.90 -4.37 -7.56
CA ALA A 205 -20.76 -3.95 -8.66
C ALA A 205 -20.30 -2.61 -9.27
N SER A 206 -19.98 -1.63 -8.44
CA SER A 206 -19.53 -0.30 -8.91
C SER A 206 -18.23 -0.38 -9.72
N VAL A 207 -17.21 -1.09 -9.22
CA VAL A 207 -15.90 -1.20 -9.89
C VAL A 207 -16.02 -2.00 -11.18
N ALA A 208 -16.85 -3.05 -11.23
CA ALA A 208 -17.11 -3.77 -12.49
C ALA A 208 -17.77 -2.84 -13.53
N GLY A 209 -18.76 -2.06 -13.13
CA GLY A 209 -19.39 -1.06 -13.99
C GLY A 209 -18.41 0.02 -14.48
N ILE A 210 -17.52 0.50 -13.62
CA ILE A 210 -16.50 1.51 -13.97
C ILE A 210 -15.46 0.94 -14.94
N LEU A 211 -14.94 -0.26 -14.67
CA LEU A 211 -13.80 -0.82 -15.41
C LEU A 211 -14.21 -1.59 -16.66
N HIS A 212 -15.38 -2.24 -16.67
CA HIS A 212 -15.84 -3.09 -17.77
C HIS A 212 -17.14 -2.61 -18.42
N GLY A 213 -17.83 -1.62 -17.83
CA GLY A 213 -19.12 -1.15 -18.34
C GLY A 213 -20.29 -2.12 -18.12
N ASP A 214 -20.08 -3.17 -17.32
CA ASP A 214 -21.09 -4.19 -17.01
C ASP A 214 -21.05 -4.58 -15.53
N SER A 215 -22.20 -4.48 -14.88
CA SER A 215 -22.45 -4.92 -13.50
C SER A 215 -23.74 -5.74 -13.39
N SER A 216 -24.27 -6.25 -14.51
CA SER A 216 -25.62 -6.80 -14.61
C SER A 216 -25.86 -8.07 -13.80
N ASP A 217 -24.84 -8.91 -13.62
CA ASP A 217 -24.90 -10.18 -12.87
C ASP A 217 -24.15 -10.11 -11.52
N ILE A 218 -24.08 -8.92 -10.92
CA ILE A 218 -23.43 -8.70 -9.62
C ILE A 218 -24.45 -8.18 -8.61
N LEU A 219 -25.01 -9.10 -7.82
CA LEU A 219 -26.10 -8.82 -6.89
C LEU A 219 -25.65 -8.08 -5.62
N GLY A 220 -24.36 -8.15 -5.31
CA GLY A 220 -23.77 -7.59 -4.10
C GLY A 220 -22.30 -7.97 -3.95
N PHE A 221 -21.73 -7.64 -2.80
CA PHE A 221 -20.37 -8.01 -2.42
C PHE A 221 -20.25 -9.52 -2.20
N ARG A 222 -21.36 -10.15 -1.75
CA ARG A 222 -21.53 -11.60 -1.66
C ARG A 222 -22.93 -12.00 -2.08
N TRP A 223 -23.05 -13.15 -2.74
CA TRP A 223 -24.33 -13.75 -3.09
C TRP A 223 -24.19 -15.26 -3.23
N TYR A 224 -25.31 -15.97 -3.26
CA TYR A 224 -25.33 -17.42 -3.38
C TYR A 224 -25.81 -17.84 -4.77
N GLU A 225 -24.98 -18.60 -5.48
CA GLU A 225 -25.29 -19.23 -6.77
C GLU A 225 -25.91 -20.60 -6.54
N LYS A 226 -27.23 -20.71 -6.76
CA LYS A 226 -28.02 -21.93 -6.50
C LYS A 226 -27.63 -23.11 -7.40
N ASP A 227 -27.25 -22.82 -8.63
CA ASP A 227 -26.83 -23.80 -9.63
C ASP A 227 -25.47 -24.44 -9.30
N ARG A 228 -24.64 -23.74 -8.52
CA ARG A 228 -23.31 -24.21 -8.11
C ARG A 228 -23.20 -24.60 -6.64
N ASP A 229 -24.23 -24.32 -5.85
CA ASP A 229 -24.19 -24.41 -4.39
C ASP A 229 -22.98 -23.68 -3.81
N HIS A 230 -22.74 -22.45 -4.29
CA HIS A 230 -21.53 -21.69 -3.98
C HIS A 230 -21.86 -20.26 -3.55
N VAL A 231 -21.19 -19.78 -2.50
CA VAL A 231 -21.28 -18.38 -2.08
C VAL A 231 -20.17 -17.61 -2.78
N MET A 232 -20.52 -16.81 -3.76
CA MET A 232 -19.62 -15.88 -4.42
C MET A 232 -19.25 -14.74 -3.46
N ALA A 233 -17.98 -14.37 -3.42
CA ALA A 233 -17.51 -13.18 -2.70
C ALA A 233 -16.49 -12.39 -3.53
N CYS A 234 -16.69 -11.07 -3.69
CA CYS A 234 -15.79 -10.22 -4.47
C CYS A 234 -14.36 -10.17 -3.91
N SER A 235 -14.22 -10.38 -2.61
CA SER A 235 -12.97 -10.49 -1.84
C SER A 235 -12.24 -11.83 -2.01
N ASN A 236 -12.89 -12.85 -2.57
CA ASN A 236 -12.26 -14.14 -2.85
C ASN A 236 -11.54 -14.07 -4.22
N PRO A 237 -10.23 -14.39 -4.29
CA PRO A 237 -9.48 -14.38 -5.55
C PRO A 237 -10.10 -15.16 -6.71
N GLU A 238 -10.63 -16.36 -6.44
CA GLU A 238 -11.16 -17.26 -7.46
C GLU A 238 -12.53 -16.76 -7.97
N ASP A 239 -13.38 -16.30 -7.04
CA ASP A 239 -14.67 -15.71 -7.38
C ASP A 239 -14.49 -14.38 -8.11
N ALA A 240 -13.57 -13.51 -7.67
CA ALA A 240 -13.25 -12.25 -8.33
C ALA A 240 -12.79 -12.45 -9.78
N ALA A 241 -11.97 -13.50 -10.03
CA ALA A 241 -11.56 -13.86 -11.37
C ALA A 241 -12.72 -14.37 -12.23
N GLU A 242 -13.66 -15.12 -11.64
CA GLU A 242 -14.87 -15.57 -12.34
C GLU A 242 -15.82 -14.42 -12.64
N ILE A 243 -15.98 -13.46 -11.72
CA ILE A 243 -16.78 -12.25 -11.91
C ILE A 243 -16.22 -11.43 -13.07
N GLU A 244 -14.92 -11.12 -13.06
CA GLU A 244 -14.28 -10.39 -14.15
C GLU A 244 -14.37 -11.14 -15.49
N ARG A 245 -14.23 -12.48 -15.48
CA ARG A 245 -14.38 -13.29 -16.69
C ARG A 245 -15.78 -13.18 -17.31
N ARG A 246 -16.81 -12.92 -16.51
CA ARG A 246 -18.19 -12.73 -16.99
C ARG A 246 -18.42 -11.30 -17.49
N ALA A 247 -17.91 -10.30 -16.78
CA ALA A 247 -18.10 -8.89 -17.10
C ALA A 247 -17.18 -8.37 -18.23
N SER A 248 -15.99 -8.96 -18.40
CA SER A 248 -15.00 -8.52 -19.39
C SER A 248 -15.38 -8.92 -20.82
N ASP A 249 -15.32 -7.95 -21.73
CA ASP A 249 -15.35 -8.13 -23.19
C ASP A 249 -13.95 -8.05 -23.84
N GLY A 250 -12.89 -7.94 -23.02
CA GLY A 250 -11.51 -7.74 -23.44
C GLY A 250 -11.18 -6.31 -23.90
N ARG A 251 -12.11 -5.37 -23.73
CA ARG A 251 -12.00 -3.94 -24.08
C ARG A 251 -12.34 -3.04 -22.88
N GLY A 252 -12.12 -3.53 -21.66
CA GLY A 252 -12.24 -2.73 -20.44
C GLY A 252 -11.40 -1.45 -20.48
N LEU A 253 -11.68 -0.55 -19.53
CA LEU A 253 -11.12 0.80 -19.43
C LEU A 253 -9.58 0.85 -19.54
N LEU A 254 -8.90 -0.22 -19.11
CA LEU A 254 -7.44 -0.31 -19.02
C LEU A 254 -6.83 -1.24 -20.08
N SER A 255 -7.62 -1.72 -21.04
CA SER A 255 -7.19 -2.69 -22.07
C SER A 255 -6.05 -2.19 -22.98
N VAL A 256 -5.91 -0.87 -23.17
CA VAL A 256 -4.93 -0.27 -24.08
C VAL A 256 -3.81 0.42 -23.30
N ASP A 257 -2.70 -0.30 -23.08
CA ASP A 257 -1.53 0.21 -22.32
C ASP A 257 -1.91 0.80 -20.95
N GLY A 258 -2.91 0.20 -20.32
CA GLY A 258 -3.41 0.57 -19.01
C GLY A 258 -2.72 -0.17 -17.87
N ALA A 259 -2.85 0.37 -16.68
CA ALA A 259 -2.39 -0.25 -15.45
C ALA A 259 -3.42 -0.18 -14.31
N GLY A 260 -3.53 -1.25 -13.52
CA GLY A 260 -4.45 -1.34 -12.38
C GLY A 260 -3.73 -1.65 -11.06
N HIS A 261 -3.97 -0.85 -10.02
CA HIS A 261 -3.31 -1.00 -8.71
C HIS A 261 -4.29 -0.96 -7.55
N GLY A 262 -4.37 -2.05 -6.77
CA GLY A 262 -5.21 -2.10 -5.58
C GLY A 262 -6.67 -2.46 -5.84
N ASN A 263 -7.01 -2.94 -7.03
CA ASN A 263 -8.39 -3.07 -7.47
C ASN A 263 -8.99 -4.46 -7.17
N LEU A 264 -10.31 -4.59 -7.25
CA LEU A 264 -10.96 -5.90 -7.30
C LEU A 264 -10.73 -6.59 -8.66
N PHE A 265 -10.86 -5.82 -9.74
CA PHE A 265 -10.78 -6.31 -11.13
C PHE A 265 -9.67 -5.61 -11.91
N THR A 266 -9.17 -6.26 -12.97
CA THR A 266 -8.06 -5.71 -13.76
C THR A 266 -8.49 -4.63 -14.73
N GLY A 267 -9.76 -4.56 -15.13
CA GLY A 267 -10.20 -3.66 -16.21
C GLY A 267 -9.53 -3.98 -17.55
N ASP A 268 -9.15 -5.24 -17.73
CA ASP A 268 -8.33 -5.76 -18.85
C ASP A 268 -6.92 -5.18 -18.94
N ALA A 269 -6.39 -4.61 -17.85
CA ALA A 269 -5.06 -4.01 -17.82
C ALA A 269 -3.94 -5.03 -18.11
N PRO A 270 -3.01 -4.73 -19.03
CA PRO A 270 -1.81 -5.55 -19.22
C PRO A 270 -0.84 -5.47 -18.03
N TYR A 271 -0.91 -4.44 -17.20
CA TYR A 271 -0.04 -4.25 -16.04
C TYR A 271 -0.89 -4.14 -14.78
N VAL A 272 -0.76 -5.09 -13.86
CA VAL A 272 -1.50 -5.02 -12.60
C VAL A 272 -0.62 -5.31 -11.40
N SER A 273 -1.01 -4.72 -10.27
CA SER A 273 -0.56 -5.12 -8.94
C SER A 273 -1.72 -4.98 -7.95
N LEU A 274 -1.67 -5.68 -6.84
CA LEU A 274 -2.65 -5.62 -5.76
C LEU A 274 -4.09 -5.86 -6.23
N THR A 275 -4.27 -6.63 -7.32
CA THR A 275 -5.58 -6.82 -7.95
C THR A 275 -6.14 -8.20 -7.66
N MET A 276 -7.33 -8.28 -7.04
CA MET A 276 -7.89 -9.52 -6.50
C MET A 276 -8.09 -10.62 -7.56
N SER A 277 -8.74 -10.28 -8.67
CA SER A 277 -9.00 -11.20 -9.80
C SER A 277 -7.73 -11.68 -10.52
N ALA A 278 -6.60 -10.98 -10.38
CA ALA A 278 -5.33 -11.37 -10.98
C ALA A 278 -4.54 -12.39 -10.12
N VAL A 279 -4.88 -12.52 -8.84
CA VAL A 279 -4.19 -13.43 -7.90
C VAL A 279 -4.16 -14.90 -8.37
N PRO A 280 -5.24 -15.50 -8.93
CA PRO A 280 -5.19 -16.86 -9.46
C PRO A 280 -4.19 -17.04 -10.61
N VAL A 281 -4.04 -16.03 -11.47
CA VAL A 281 -3.04 -16.03 -12.56
C VAL A 281 -1.63 -16.09 -11.98
N PHE A 282 -1.36 -15.33 -10.92
CA PHE A 282 -0.04 -15.29 -10.27
C PHE A 282 0.29 -16.57 -9.51
N THR A 283 -0.71 -17.22 -8.92
CA THR A 283 -0.51 -18.47 -8.18
C THR A 283 -0.38 -19.70 -9.09
N GLY A 284 -0.53 -19.52 -10.42
CA GLY A 284 -0.45 -20.60 -11.42
C GLY A 284 -1.72 -21.45 -11.51
N ARG A 285 -2.82 -20.99 -10.89
CA ARG A 285 -4.14 -21.65 -10.90
C ARG A 285 -5.07 -21.09 -11.98
N GLY A 286 -4.77 -19.91 -12.54
CA GLY A 286 -5.50 -19.29 -13.65
C GLY A 286 -4.87 -19.48 -15.03
N ARG A 287 -5.63 -19.20 -16.10
CA ARG A 287 -5.11 -19.15 -17.48
C ARG A 287 -4.07 -18.01 -17.59
N ARG A 288 -2.88 -18.31 -18.11
CA ARG A 288 -1.85 -17.31 -18.43
C ARG A 288 -2.34 -16.42 -19.59
N GLY A 289 -3.02 -15.33 -19.24
CA GLY A 289 -3.37 -14.25 -20.17
C GLY A 289 -2.23 -13.25 -20.37
N ARG A 290 -2.54 -12.12 -21.02
CA ARG A 290 -1.64 -10.99 -21.35
C ARG A 290 -1.18 -10.18 -20.12
N VAL A 291 -1.61 -10.57 -18.93
CA VAL A 291 -1.34 -9.90 -17.65
C VAL A 291 0.13 -10.07 -17.27
N ARG A 292 0.86 -8.96 -17.24
CA ARG A 292 2.22 -8.89 -16.72
C ARG A 292 2.13 -8.40 -15.27
N THR A 293 2.77 -9.15 -14.37
CA THR A 293 2.95 -8.66 -13.01
C THR A 293 3.77 -7.37 -13.07
N SER A 294 3.27 -6.30 -12.46
CA SER A 294 4.17 -5.22 -12.03
C SER A 294 4.90 -5.67 -10.77
N GLY A 295 5.63 -6.79 -10.84
CA GLY A 295 6.49 -7.26 -9.74
C GLY A 295 7.63 -6.28 -9.43
N TYR A 296 7.78 -5.25 -10.27
CA TYR A 296 8.68 -4.12 -10.08
C TYR A 296 8.21 -3.20 -8.94
N GLY A 297 6.91 -2.96 -8.75
CA GLY A 297 6.42 -1.96 -7.77
C GLY A 297 6.78 -2.29 -6.32
N TYR A 298 6.51 -3.52 -5.85
CA TYR A 298 6.88 -3.93 -4.48
C TYR A 298 8.37 -4.00 -4.27
N PHE A 299 9.08 -4.61 -5.23
CA PHE A 299 10.52 -4.80 -5.12
C PHE A 299 11.24 -3.46 -5.13
N ALA A 300 10.86 -2.55 -6.04
CA ALA A 300 11.44 -1.21 -6.12
C ALA A 300 11.17 -0.40 -4.86
N TYR A 301 9.93 -0.43 -4.34
CA TYR A 301 9.57 0.29 -3.12
C TYR A 301 10.39 -0.19 -1.91
N PHE A 302 10.40 -1.51 -1.63
CA PHE A 302 11.09 -2.06 -0.47
C PHE A 302 12.62 -2.15 -0.64
N ALA A 303 13.14 -2.10 -1.88
CA ALA A 303 14.58 -2.09 -2.13
C ALA A 303 15.30 -0.91 -1.44
N SER A 304 14.59 0.17 -1.09
CA SER A 304 15.09 1.20 -0.17
C SER A 304 14.86 0.78 1.29
N PRO A 305 15.92 0.57 2.11
CA PRO A 305 15.77 0.31 3.54
C PRO A 305 15.05 1.42 4.30
N ILE A 306 15.12 2.66 3.79
CA ILE A 306 14.43 3.81 4.37
C ILE A 306 12.92 3.66 4.19
N ASN A 307 12.46 3.15 3.04
CA ASN A 307 11.03 2.88 2.81
C ASN A 307 10.51 1.76 3.72
N VAL A 308 11.33 0.76 4.03
CA VAL A 308 11.00 -0.29 5.02
C VAL A 308 10.82 0.33 6.40
N LEU A 309 11.74 1.21 6.83
CA LEU A 309 11.62 1.89 8.12
C LEU A 309 10.42 2.84 8.15
N ARG A 310 10.20 3.60 7.08
CA ARG A 310 9.04 4.50 6.93
C ARG A 310 7.74 3.72 7.03
N THR A 311 7.68 2.56 6.39
CA THR A 311 6.55 1.64 6.44
C THR A 311 6.32 1.11 7.86
N LEU A 312 7.38 0.63 8.53
CA LEU A 312 7.28 0.15 9.92
C LEU A 312 6.85 1.26 10.87
N GLY A 313 7.47 2.44 10.78
CA GLY A 313 7.13 3.60 11.59
C GLY A 313 5.70 4.09 11.35
N GLY A 314 5.27 4.12 10.08
CA GLY A 314 3.90 4.41 9.70
C GLY A 314 2.91 3.38 10.25
N ALA A 315 3.24 2.08 10.17
CA ALA A 315 2.41 1.01 10.70
C ALA A 315 2.25 1.10 12.22
N VAL A 316 3.34 1.34 12.95
CA VAL A 316 3.30 1.57 14.41
C VAL A 316 2.45 2.81 14.73
N ALA A 317 2.63 3.90 13.98
CA ALA A 317 1.83 5.11 14.17
C ALA A 317 0.33 4.85 13.93
N GLU A 318 -0.04 4.09 12.89
CA GLU A 318 -1.43 3.68 12.64
C GLU A 318 -1.99 2.81 13.76
N ILE A 319 -1.23 1.83 14.25
CA ILE A 319 -1.64 0.99 15.38
C ILE A 319 -1.89 1.87 16.62
N VAL A 320 -0.99 2.80 16.93
CA VAL A 320 -1.17 3.73 18.07
C VAL A 320 -2.37 4.64 17.87
N ARG A 321 -2.59 5.18 16.67
CA ARG A 321 -3.77 6.02 16.33
C ARG A 321 -5.06 5.23 16.54
N GLU A 322 -5.10 3.99 16.06
CA GLU A 322 -6.24 3.10 16.20
C GLU A 322 -6.55 2.78 17.66
N LEU A 323 -5.52 2.41 18.45
CA LEU A 323 -5.69 2.15 19.88
C LEU A 323 -6.21 3.39 20.62
N ARG A 324 -5.66 4.56 20.34
CA ARG A 324 -6.13 5.84 20.91
C ARG A 324 -7.56 6.14 20.50
N ALA A 325 -7.92 5.95 19.23
CA ALA A 325 -9.26 6.19 18.72
C ALA A 325 -10.27 5.24 19.39
N SER A 326 -9.96 3.95 19.48
CA SER A 326 -10.79 2.94 20.15
C SER A 326 -11.01 3.25 21.63
N ILE A 327 -9.94 3.60 22.36
CA ILE A 327 -10.03 4.02 23.77
C ILE A 327 -10.88 5.29 23.91
N THR A 328 -10.62 6.30 23.08
CA THR A 328 -11.34 7.59 23.15
C THR A 328 -12.82 7.42 22.84
N GLN A 329 -13.17 6.60 21.83
CA GLN A 329 -14.57 6.32 21.50
C GLN A 329 -15.30 5.59 22.64
N ARG A 330 -14.62 4.67 23.34
CA ARG A 330 -15.19 4.00 24.53
C ARG A 330 -15.35 4.97 25.69
N GLN A 331 -14.33 5.76 25.99
CA GLN A 331 -14.37 6.75 27.08
C GLN A 331 -15.45 7.82 26.86
N ARG A 332 -15.67 8.24 25.61
CA ARG A 332 -16.66 9.26 25.25
C ARG A 332 -18.05 8.70 24.94
N ASN A 333 -18.26 7.39 25.09
CA ASN A 333 -19.52 6.72 24.77
C ASN A 333 -20.08 7.12 23.39
N VAL A 334 -19.21 7.13 22.38
CA VAL A 334 -19.60 7.47 21.00
C VAL A 334 -20.31 6.28 20.37
N PHE A 335 -21.50 6.53 19.82
CA PHE A 335 -22.32 5.57 19.08
C PHE A 335 -22.77 6.13 17.72
N PRO A 336 -23.11 5.27 16.74
CA PRO A 336 -22.89 3.81 16.73
C PRO A 336 -21.39 3.47 16.67
N ARG A 337 -21.02 2.29 17.17
CA ARG A 337 -19.63 1.80 17.22
C ARG A 337 -19.61 0.30 16.97
N VAL A 338 -18.81 -0.14 16.00
CA VAL A 338 -18.59 -1.56 15.71
C VAL A 338 -17.40 -2.07 16.52
N ASP A 339 -17.43 -3.34 16.94
CA ASP A 339 -16.26 -3.94 17.57
C ASP A 339 -15.12 -4.08 16.56
N ARG A 340 -14.00 -3.45 16.90
CA ARG A 340 -12.80 -3.41 16.06
C ARG A 340 -11.99 -4.71 16.25
N GLY A 341 -12.07 -5.37 17.40
CA GLY A 341 -11.29 -6.57 17.69
C GLY A 341 -9.77 -6.33 17.74
N LEU A 342 -8.99 -7.37 18.09
CA LEU A 342 -7.54 -7.26 18.31
C LEU A 342 -6.71 -7.17 17.02
N TRP A 343 -7.25 -7.67 15.90
CA TRP A 343 -6.54 -7.74 14.62
C TRP A 343 -6.68 -6.49 13.75
N PHE A 344 -7.76 -5.73 13.92
CA PHE A 344 -8.04 -4.55 13.09
C PHE A 344 -6.91 -3.50 13.06
N PRO A 345 -6.19 -3.19 14.14
CA PRO A 345 -5.05 -2.26 14.07
C PRO A 345 -3.97 -2.69 13.07
N PHE A 346 -3.73 -4.00 12.94
CA PHE A 346 -2.75 -4.53 11.99
C PHE A 346 -3.28 -4.51 10.55
N VAL A 347 -4.56 -4.81 10.37
CA VAL A 347 -5.23 -4.73 9.07
C VAL A 347 -5.22 -3.29 8.56
N ARG A 348 -5.68 -2.34 9.38
CA ARG A 348 -5.65 -0.90 9.11
C ARG A 348 -4.25 -0.42 8.77
N ALA A 349 -3.22 -0.85 9.50
CA ALA A 349 -1.83 -0.51 9.18
C ALA A 349 -1.37 -1.09 7.84
N GLY A 350 -1.76 -2.33 7.51
CA GLY A 350 -1.50 -2.95 6.21
C GLY A 350 -2.12 -2.16 5.05
N THR A 351 -3.40 -1.82 5.14
CA THR A 351 -4.12 -1.06 4.10
C THR A 351 -3.60 0.38 4.00
N ASN A 352 -3.55 1.11 5.11
CA ASN A 352 -3.26 2.55 5.11
C ASN A 352 -1.79 2.90 4.88
N VAL A 353 -0.87 1.97 5.11
CA VAL A 353 0.57 2.24 4.99
C VAL A 353 1.16 1.43 3.84
N ILE A 354 1.03 0.11 3.88
CA ILE A 354 1.72 -0.75 2.92
C ILE A 354 1.04 -0.69 1.55
N ALA A 355 -0.27 -1.00 1.48
CA ALA A 355 -0.97 -1.05 0.21
C ALA A 355 -0.96 0.34 -0.46
N ARG A 356 -1.31 1.39 0.30
CA ARG A 356 -1.32 2.76 -0.20
C ARG A 356 0.04 3.22 -0.75
N ASP A 357 1.13 3.05 -0.02
CA ASP A 357 2.44 3.56 -0.46
C ASP A 357 2.95 2.79 -1.69
N VAL A 358 2.64 1.49 -1.78
CA VAL A 358 2.91 0.67 -2.98
C VAL A 358 2.09 1.16 -4.17
N VAL A 359 0.79 1.41 -3.99
CA VAL A 359 -0.11 1.93 -5.03
C VAL A 359 0.39 3.28 -5.55
N VAL A 360 0.71 4.23 -4.67
CA VAL A 360 1.23 5.55 -5.06
C VAL A 360 2.53 5.42 -5.86
N SER A 361 3.45 4.57 -5.40
CA SER A 361 4.72 4.32 -6.09
C SER A 361 4.51 3.70 -7.48
N ALA A 362 3.59 2.74 -7.60
CA ALA A 362 3.29 2.07 -8.87
C ALA A 362 2.70 3.04 -9.90
N ILE A 363 1.75 3.90 -9.49
CA ILE A 363 1.18 4.95 -10.36
C ILE A 363 2.28 5.90 -10.84
N ILE A 364 3.17 6.32 -9.93
CA ILE A 364 4.30 7.19 -10.27
C ILE A 364 5.22 6.53 -11.32
N GLU A 365 5.54 5.24 -11.15
CA GLU A 365 6.34 4.50 -12.13
C GLU A 365 5.66 4.42 -13.50
N ASP A 366 4.34 4.24 -13.53
CA ASP A 366 3.57 4.19 -14.76
C ASP A 366 3.49 5.54 -15.47
N MET A 367 3.40 6.63 -14.73
CA MET A 367 3.48 7.98 -15.27
C MET A 367 4.86 8.26 -15.88
N LEU A 368 5.92 7.78 -15.21
CA LEU A 368 7.29 7.87 -15.73
C LEU A 368 7.54 6.96 -16.93
N ALA A 369 6.83 5.84 -17.03
CA ALA A 369 6.81 4.98 -18.20
C ALA A 369 5.98 5.58 -19.36
N GLY A 370 5.17 6.61 -19.10
CA GLY A 370 4.35 7.28 -20.11
C GLY A 370 3.11 6.47 -20.54
N ARG A 371 2.58 5.62 -19.65
CA ARG A 371 1.39 4.79 -19.91
C ARG A 371 0.16 5.59 -20.31
N ALA A 372 -0.75 4.97 -21.05
CA ALA A 372 -1.99 5.62 -21.50
C ALA A 372 -2.99 5.88 -20.38
N CYS A 373 -3.23 4.90 -19.52
CA CYS A 373 -4.09 5.06 -18.38
C CYS A 373 -3.59 4.28 -17.17
N ALA A 374 -3.95 4.75 -15.98
CA ALA A 374 -3.76 3.99 -14.75
C ALA A 374 -5.00 4.17 -13.87
N TYR A 375 -5.40 3.12 -13.16
CA TYR A 375 -6.48 3.13 -12.19
C TYR A 375 -5.97 2.63 -10.85
N ALA A 376 -6.29 3.34 -9.79
CA ALA A 376 -5.96 2.92 -8.46
C ALA A 376 -7.05 3.23 -7.44
N ASP A 377 -7.18 2.32 -6.49
CA ASP A 377 -8.19 2.39 -5.43
C ASP A 377 -7.57 2.62 -4.05
N PHE A 378 -8.08 3.63 -3.33
CA PHE A 378 -7.66 4.03 -1.99
C PHE A 378 -8.74 3.70 -0.95
N LEU A 379 -8.62 2.52 -0.32
CA LEU A 379 -9.65 1.96 0.58
C LEU A 379 -9.55 2.40 2.02
N GLY A 380 -8.49 3.12 2.38
CA GLY A 380 -8.22 3.41 3.78
C GLY A 380 -9.35 4.15 4.48
N TYR A 381 -10.08 5.00 3.75
CA TYR A 381 -11.22 5.73 4.28
C TYR A 381 -12.40 4.77 4.56
N ASP A 382 -12.86 4.03 3.54
CA ASP A 382 -13.99 3.09 3.63
C ASP A 382 -13.80 2.06 4.76
N GLU A 383 -12.60 1.47 4.85
CA GLU A 383 -12.28 0.49 5.89
C GLU A 383 -12.40 1.11 7.30
N VAL A 384 -11.84 2.30 7.51
CA VAL A 384 -11.88 2.94 8.84
C VAL A 384 -13.28 3.47 9.17
N SER A 385 -14.00 4.02 8.20
CA SER A 385 -15.34 4.56 8.41
C SER A 385 -16.37 3.47 8.70
N HIS A 386 -16.20 2.24 8.18
CA HIS A 386 -17.03 1.09 8.57
C HIS A 386 -16.99 0.79 10.07
N TYR A 387 -15.83 0.96 10.72
CA TYR A 387 -15.68 0.71 12.16
C TYR A 387 -15.94 1.93 13.04
N SER A 388 -15.51 3.10 12.56
CA SER A 388 -15.50 4.33 13.35
C SER A 388 -16.74 5.19 13.12
N GLY A 389 -17.23 5.24 11.87
CA GLY A 389 -18.23 6.15 11.36
C GLY A 389 -17.68 7.09 10.29
N VAL A 390 -18.55 7.49 9.36
CA VAL A 390 -18.23 8.21 8.11
C VAL A 390 -17.50 9.54 8.31
N GLU A 391 -17.75 10.22 9.41
CA GLU A 391 -17.21 11.56 9.70
C GLU A 391 -16.54 11.65 11.05
N ARG A 392 -16.05 10.51 11.56
CA ARG A 392 -15.22 10.54 12.77
C ARG A 392 -13.84 11.07 12.46
N TRP A 393 -13.22 11.65 13.49
CA TRP A 393 -11.87 12.21 13.39
C TRP A 393 -10.86 11.21 12.83
N ASP A 394 -10.95 9.92 13.20
CA ASP A 394 -10.06 8.87 12.70
C ASP A 394 -10.30 8.52 11.23
N ALA A 395 -11.55 8.56 10.74
CA ALA A 395 -11.85 8.40 9.31
C ALA A 395 -11.42 9.63 8.50
N LEU A 396 -11.70 10.84 8.99
CA LEU A 396 -11.31 12.10 8.35
C LEU A 396 -9.79 12.29 8.31
N ALA A 397 -9.07 11.81 9.32
CA ALA A 397 -7.61 11.79 9.30
C ALA A 397 -7.06 10.91 8.16
N VAL A 398 -7.66 9.74 7.91
CA VAL A 398 -7.26 8.90 6.77
C VAL A 398 -7.61 9.57 5.44
N LEU A 399 -8.77 10.22 5.35
CA LEU A 399 -9.16 10.99 4.18
C LEU A 399 -8.18 12.14 3.88
N ARG A 400 -7.71 12.85 4.91
CA ARG A 400 -6.65 13.87 4.79
C ARG A 400 -5.35 13.28 4.26
N ASP A 401 -4.97 12.09 4.72
CA ASP A 401 -3.77 11.45 4.21
C ASP A 401 -3.93 11.05 2.73
N ILE A 402 -5.09 10.50 2.35
CA ILE A 402 -5.40 10.17 0.94
C ILE A 402 -5.31 11.43 0.07
N ASP A 403 -5.88 12.56 0.51
CA ASP A 403 -5.79 13.87 -0.18
C ASP A 403 -4.33 14.29 -0.42
N GLN A 404 -3.46 14.12 0.58
CA GLN A 404 -2.03 14.43 0.43
C GLN A 404 -1.33 13.54 -0.60
N HIS A 405 -1.65 12.23 -0.62
CA HIS A 405 -1.07 11.28 -1.58
C HIS A 405 -1.53 11.54 -3.00
N ILE A 406 -2.83 11.83 -3.19
CA ILE A 406 -3.36 12.29 -4.47
C ILE A 406 -2.63 13.58 -4.92
N GLY A 407 -2.39 14.51 -3.99
CA GLY A 407 -1.60 15.71 -4.26
C GLY A 407 -0.15 15.42 -4.68
N ARG A 408 0.47 14.35 -4.18
CA ARG A 408 1.81 13.89 -4.62
C ARG A 408 1.76 13.37 -6.05
N ILE A 409 0.79 12.51 -6.36
CA ILE A 409 0.58 11.97 -7.72
C ILE A 409 0.33 13.10 -8.72
N HIS A 410 -0.48 14.10 -8.37
CA HIS A 410 -0.72 15.25 -9.23
C HIS A 410 0.55 16.09 -9.49
N ARG A 411 1.42 16.27 -8.49
CA ARG A 411 2.73 16.92 -8.72
C ARG A 411 3.64 16.07 -9.61
N ALA A 412 3.62 14.75 -9.44
CA ALA A 412 4.35 13.84 -10.32
C ALA A 412 3.86 13.93 -11.77
N ALA A 413 2.55 14.12 -11.98
CA ALA A 413 1.95 14.31 -13.31
C ALA A 413 2.54 15.49 -14.07
N GLN A 414 2.88 16.56 -13.37
CA GLN A 414 3.46 17.76 -13.96
C GLN A 414 4.92 17.57 -14.41
N LEU A 415 5.59 16.51 -13.91
CA LEU A 415 6.98 16.18 -14.20
C LEU A 415 7.10 14.93 -15.09
N ALA A 416 5.98 14.30 -15.45
CA ALA A 416 5.97 13.07 -16.22
C ALA A 416 6.31 13.33 -17.71
N PRO A 417 6.92 12.36 -18.42
CA PRO A 417 7.22 12.50 -19.85
C PRO A 417 5.99 12.64 -20.74
N ARG A 418 4.81 12.25 -20.25
CA ARG A 418 3.51 12.36 -20.92
C ARG A 418 2.60 13.26 -20.11
N ARG A 419 1.76 14.06 -20.79
CA ARG A 419 0.72 14.86 -20.12
C ARG A 419 -0.38 13.95 -19.58
N TYR A 420 -0.84 14.19 -18.34
CA TYR A 420 -1.89 13.41 -17.70
C TYR A 420 -3.05 14.28 -17.21
N HIS A 421 -4.27 13.79 -17.42
CA HIS A 421 -5.46 14.23 -16.69
C HIS A 421 -5.63 13.37 -15.44
N VAL A 422 -5.84 14.00 -14.29
CA VAL A 422 -6.11 13.29 -13.03
C VAL A 422 -7.61 13.35 -12.76
N VAL A 423 -8.25 12.18 -12.70
CA VAL A 423 -9.67 12.03 -12.41
C VAL A 423 -9.79 11.35 -11.05
N CYS A 424 -10.38 12.04 -10.09
CA CYS A 424 -10.70 11.45 -8.80
C CYS A 424 -12.19 11.09 -8.76
N LEU A 425 -12.50 9.88 -8.31
CA LEU A 425 -13.86 9.39 -8.21
C LEU A 425 -14.07 8.62 -6.90
N SER A 426 -15.32 8.30 -6.62
CA SER A 426 -15.70 7.35 -5.58
C SER A 426 -16.71 6.40 -6.19
N ASP A 427 -16.59 5.12 -5.89
CA ASP A 427 -17.41 4.03 -6.39
C ASP A 427 -18.77 3.94 -5.70
N HIS A 428 -18.86 4.35 -4.43
CA HIS A 428 -20.10 4.54 -3.68
C HIS A 428 -19.93 5.48 -2.48
N GLY A 429 -21.06 5.88 -1.89
CA GLY A 429 -21.08 6.58 -0.62
C GLY A 429 -21.22 5.65 0.57
N GLN A 430 -21.24 6.23 1.76
CA GLN A 430 -21.58 5.55 3.00
C GLN A 430 -22.60 6.35 3.80
N THR A 431 -23.44 5.64 4.54
CA THR A 431 -24.39 6.24 5.49
C THR A 431 -24.09 5.76 6.91
N GLN A 432 -24.13 6.69 7.87
CA GLN A 432 -23.95 6.35 9.27
C GLN A 432 -25.15 5.56 9.79
N GLY A 433 -24.92 4.36 10.31
CA GLY A 433 -25.96 3.53 10.91
C GLY A 433 -25.43 2.60 11.99
N TRP A 434 -26.34 1.98 12.72
CA TRP A 434 -26.02 0.85 13.61
C TRP A 434 -25.94 -0.44 12.79
N ALA A 435 -25.01 -1.33 13.17
CA ALA A 435 -25.09 -2.70 12.68
C ALA A 435 -26.39 -3.34 13.19
N PHE A 436 -27.04 -4.14 12.36
CA PHE A 436 -28.33 -4.75 12.69
C PHE A 436 -28.28 -5.52 14.02
N ALA A 437 -27.24 -6.35 14.20
CA ALA A 437 -27.03 -7.13 15.42
C ALA A 437 -26.85 -6.27 16.67
N ASP A 438 -26.15 -5.13 16.56
CA ASP A 438 -25.95 -4.24 17.70
C ASP A 438 -27.23 -3.49 18.08
N HIS A 439 -28.09 -3.18 17.10
CA HIS A 439 -29.33 -2.46 17.33
C HIS A 439 -30.45 -3.37 17.86
N PHE A 440 -30.58 -4.57 17.29
CA PHE A 440 -31.68 -5.49 17.59
C PHE A 440 -31.30 -6.63 18.54
N GLY A 441 -30.01 -6.82 18.85
CA GLY A 441 -29.53 -7.88 19.72
C GLY A 441 -29.53 -9.29 19.11
N GLU A 442 -29.87 -9.42 17.82
CA GLU A 442 -29.84 -10.68 17.06
C GLU A 442 -29.28 -10.41 15.65
N SER A 443 -28.56 -11.39 15.06
CA SER A 443 -28.09 -11.26 13.68
C SER A 443 -29.25 -11.38 12.69
N VAL A 444 -29.07 -10.86 11.47
CA VAL A 444 -30.05 -11.01 10.38
C VAL A 444 -30.29 -12.50 10.09
N ASP A 445 -29.24 -13.30 10.08
CA ASP A 445 -29.32 -14.74 9.83
C ASP A 445 -30.12 -15.47 10.91
N ALA A 446 -29.92 -15.11 12.19
CA ALA A 446 -30.70 -15.67 13.30
C ALA A 446 -32.17 -15.28 13.22
N LEU A 447 -32.47 -14.02 12.90
CA LEU A 447 -33.84 -13.54 12.68
C LEU A 447 -34.51 -14.30 11.53
N VAL A 448 -33.85 -14.40 10.37
CA VAL A 448 -34.38 -15.10 9.19
C VAL A 448 -34.57 -16.59 9.49
N GLY A 449 -33.58 -17.23 10.09
CA GLY A 449 -33.66 -18.64 10.51
C GLY A 449 -34.85 -18.89 11.43
N ARG A 450 -35.01 -18.06 12.47
CA ARG A 450 -36.13 -18.14 13.41
C ARG A 450 -37.49 -17.95 12.72
N LEU A 451 -37.61 -16.99 11.81
CA LEU A 451 -38.85 -16.75 11.05
C LEU A 451 -39.16 -17.88 10.06
N CYS A 452 -38.14 -18.58 9.57
CA CYS A 452 -38.27 -19.74 8.70
C CYS A 452 -38.45 -21.07 9.45
N GLY A 453 -38.50 -21.06 10.79
CA GLY A 453 -38.67 -22.25 11.62
C GLY A 453 -37.41 -23.10 11.81
N ALA A 454 -36.22 -22.53 11.60
CA ALA A 454 -34.95 -23.19 11.90
C ALA A 454 -34.70 -23.26 13.42
N ASP A 455 -34.05 -24.32 13.87
CA ASP A 455 -33.69 -24.54 15.27
C ASP A 455 -32.63 -23.50 15.73
N PRO A 456 -32.75 -22.85 16.89
CA PRO A 456 -31.83 -21.79 17.33
C PRO A 456 -30.38 -22.25 17.54
N GLU A 457 -30.12 -23.56 17.56
CA GLU A 457 -28.81 -24.16 17.87
C GLU A 457 -27.93 -24.42 16.65
N LEU A 458 -28.36 -24.11 15.41
CA LEU A 458 -27.48 -24.25 14.24
C LEU A 458 -26.31 -23.26 14.36
N PRO A 459 -25.05 -23.74 14.51
CA PRO A 459 -23.90 -22.86 14.58
C PRO A 459 -23.78 -22.08 13.27
N ASP A 460 -23.34 -20.83 13.40
CA ASP A 460 -22.97 -19.96 12.30
C ASP A 460 -21.88 -20.61 11.44
N ALA A 461 -22.28 -21.29 10.36
CA ALA A 461 -21.34 -21.98 9.50
C ALA A 461 -20.64 -21.04 8.51
N ARG A 462 -21.02 -19.75 8.38
CA ARG A 462 -20.56 -18.91 7.26
C ARG A 462 -20.39 -17.42 7.56
N GLY A 463 -20.43 -16.98 8.81
CA GLY A 463 -20.17 -15.60 9.24
C GLY A 463 -18.70 -15.16 9.15
N HIS A 464 -18.10 -15.21 7.96
CA HIS A 464 -16.75 -14.69 7.76
C HIS A 464 -16.79 -13.16 7.70
N SER A 465 -16.28 -12.52 8.76
CA SER A 465 -15.90 -11.11 8.77
C SER A 465 -14.62 -10.96 7.95
N GLU A 466 -14.74 -10.61 6.67
CA GLU A 466 -13.58 -10.35 5.80
C GLU A 466 -13.05 -8.95 6.04
N LYS A 467 -12.18 -8.83 7.04
CA LYS A 467 -11.45 -7.58 7.35
C LYS A 467 -10.26 -7.45 6.40
N GLY A 468 -10.11 -6.30 5.74
CA GLY A 468 -8.96 -5.94 4.91
C GLY A 468 -8.59 -6.93 3.82
N TRP A 469 -9.52 -7.17 2.89
CA TRP A 469 -9.30 -8.05 1.74
C TRP A 469 -8.08 -7.63 0.91
N GLN A 470 -7.74 -6.34 0.85
CA GLN A 470 -6.52 -5.85 0.19
C GLN A 470 -5.25 -6.32 0.89
N ALA A 471 -5.19 -6.32 2.23
CA ALA A 471 -4.07 -6.91 2.95
C ALA A 471 -3.91 -8.40 2.59
N GLY A 472 -5.04 -9.09 2.36
CA GLY A 472 -5.08 -10.43 1.77
C GLY A 472 -4.53 -10.48 0.33
N ALA A 473 -4.91 -9.55 -0.54
CA ALA A 473 -4.41 -9.46 -1.92
C ALA A 473 -2.90 -9.19 -1.97
N VAL A 474 -2.39 -8.22 -1.19
CA VAL A 474 -0.97 -7.93 -0.97
C VAL A 474 -0.23 -9.22 -0.62
N LEU A 475 -0.75 -9.95 0.37
CA LEU A 475 -0.12 -11.16 0.87
C LEU A 475 -0.13 -12.29 -0.16
N ASN A 476 -1.25 -12.48 -0.84
CA ASN A 476 -1.42 -13.53 -1.84
C ASN A 476 -0.53 -13.27 -3.07
N GLU A 477 -0.43 -12.03 -3.53
CA GLU A 477 0.43 -11.66 -4.65
C GLU A 477 1.92 -11.76 -4.26
N ALA A 478 2.32 -11.25 -3.10
CA ALA A 478 3.70 -11.38 -2.63
C ALA A 478 4.12 -12.84 -2.46
N SER A 479 3.22 -13.69 -1.97
CA SER A 479 3.44 -15.12 -1.84
C SER A 479 3.23 -15.90 -3.16
N ALA A 480 2.82 -15.24 -4.25
CA ALA A 480 2.67 -15.84 -5.58
C ALA A 480 4.02 -16.18 -6.23
N GLY A 481 5.12 -15.51 -5.83
CA GLY A 481 6.47 -15.76 -6.35
C GLY A 481 6.98 -17.19 -6.14
N GLY A 482 7.83 -17.68 -7.05
CA GLY A 482 8.36 -19.06 -7.04
C GLY A 482 9.41 -19.38 -5.95
N GLY A 483 9.72 -18.44 -5.05
CA GLY A 483 10.70 -18.61 -3.99
C GLY A 483 10.29 -19.62 -2.91
N PHE A 484 11.28 -20.23 -2.25
CA PHE A 484 11.05 -21.22 -1.18
C PHE A 484 10.19 -20.67 -0.02
N ALA A 485 10.47 -19.44 0.43
CA ALA A 485 9.71 -18.78 1.49
C ALA A 485 8.24 -18.54 1.10
N ALA A 486 8.00 -18.06 -0.13
CA ALA A 486 6.67 -17.83 -0.68
C ALA A 486 5.84 -19.12 -0.77
N ARG A 487 6.44 -20.22 -1.25
CA ARG A 487 5.79 -21.55 -1.32
C ARG A 487 5.40 -22.09 0.06
N ARG A 488 6.28 -21.95 1.06
CA ARG A 488 6.04 -22.47 2.41
C ARG A 488 4.99 -21.64 3.16
N LEU A 489 4.97 -20.32 2.94
CA LEU A 489 3.94 -19.43 3.47
C LEU A 489 2.58 -19.75 2.85
N ARG A 490 2.51 -19.92 1.53
CA ARG A 490 1.28 -20.32 0.81
C ARG A 490 0.72 -21.64 1.31
N ALA A 491 1.57 -22.66 1.50
CA ALA A 491 1.14 -23.95 2.04
C ALA A 491 0.54 -23.83 3.45
N ARG A 492 1.04 -22.92 4.29
CA ARG A 492 0.49 -22.67 5.63
C ARG A 492 -0.81 -21.88 5.60
N VAL A 493 -0.91 -20.86 4.74
CA VAL A 493 -2.14 -20.08 4.55
C VAL A 493 -3.24 -20.95 3.95
N ASP A 494 -2.94 -21.74 2.91
CA ASP A 494 -3.88 -22.68 2.29
C ASP A 494 -4.32 -23.76 3.30
N HIS A 495 -3.43 -24.23 4.17
CA HIS A 495 -3.76 -25.20 5.21
C HIS A 495 -4.60 -24.59 6.35
N ALA A 496 -4.34 -23.33 6.73
CA ALA A 496 -5.18 -22.60 7.67
C ALA A 496 -6.59 -22.39 7.10
N ARG A 497 -6.68 -21.90 5.85
CA ARG A 497 -7.95 -21.74 5.13
C ARG A 497 -8.73 -23.03 4.96
N ARG A 498 -8.07 -24.16 4.66
CA ARG A 498 -8.72 -25.49 4.58
C ARG A 498 -9.22 -26.00 5.93
N ARG A 499 -8.56 -25.64 7.02
CA ARG A 499 -9.05 -25.93 8.38
C ARG A 499 -10.20 -25.02 8.77
N GLU A 500 -10.22 -23.78 8.29
CA GLU A 500 -11.30 -22.82 8.48
C GLU A 500 -12.52 -23.08 7.58
N THR A 501 -12.37 -23.77 6.44
CA THR A 501 -13.49 -24.20 5.57
C THR A 501 -14.03 -25.58 5.91
N ALA A 502 -13.33 -26.34 6.75
CA ALA A 502 -13.73 -27.68 7.21
C ALA A 502 -14.25 -27.70 8.65
N ALA A 503 -14.22 -26.55 9.33
CA ALA A 503 -14.84 -26.29 10.63
C ALA A 503 -16.00 -25.31 10.41
#